data_AF-A0A9D7ADY9-F1
#
_entry.id   AF-A0A9D7ADY9-F1
#
_cell.length_a   1.000
_cell.length_b   1.000
_cell.length_c   1.000
_cell.angle_alpha   90.00
_cell.angle_beta   90.00
_cell.angle_gamma   90.00
#
_symmetry.space_group_name_H-M   'P 1'
#
loop_
_entity.id
_entity.type
_entity.pdbx_description
1 polymer ?
#
loop_
_entity_poly.entity_id
_entity_poly.type
_entity_poly.pdbx_seq_one_letter_code
_entity_poly.pdbx_strand_id
1 'polypeptide(L)' 'MKISLRPFVRSLRIDTTSEKIVEATAVIQKGKRGRGMGLRLEAEKDRWRCTQLLVA' A
#
# COMPACT_ATOMS: atom_id res chain seq x y z
N MET A 1 18.50 13.86 -14.23
CA MET A 1 17.41 13.50 -13.30
C MET A 1 18.00 12.72 -12.13
N LYS A 2 18.03 13.27 -10.91
CA LYS A 2 18.59 12.57 -9.73
C LYS A 2 17.65 11.43 -9.32
N ILE A 3 18.18 10.21 -9.24
CA ILE A 3 17.43 9.05 -8.79
C ILE A 3 17.45 9.03 -7.26
N SER A 4 16.31 9.26 -6.62
CA SER A 4 16.21 9.10 -5.16
C SER A 4 16.31 7.61 -4.79
N LEU A 5 17.19 7.30 -3.84
CA LEU A 5 17.33 5.96 -3.26
C LEU A 5 16.35 5.71 -2.09
N ARG A 6 15.64 6.75 -1.64
CA ARG A 6 14.59 6.59 -0.63
C ARG A 6 13.34 5.99 -1.30
N PRO A 7 12.77 4.92 -0.73
CA PRO A 7 11.49 4.39 -1.21
C PRO A 7 10.40 5.46 -1.14
N PHE A 8 9.52 5.49 -2.13
CA PHE A 8 8.32 6.34 -2.12
C PHE A 8 7.14 5.63 -2.77
N VAL A 9 5.92 6.04 -2.43
CA VAL A 9 4.69 5.57 -3.08
C VAL A 9 4.57 6.29 -4.42
N ARG A 10 4.71 5.54 -5.52
CA ARG A 10 4.56 6.06 -6.88
C ARG A 10 3.10 6.19 -7.28
N SER A 11 2.28 5.23 -6.88
CA SER A 11 0.84 5.24 -7.11
C SER A 11 0.15 4.42 -6.03
N LEU A 12 -1.08 4.79 -5.72
CA LEU A 12 -1.94 4.10 -4.77
C LEU A 12 -3.33 3.94 -5.41
N ARG A 13 -3.83 2.71 -5.46
CA ARG A 13 -5.22 2.41 -5.80
C ARG A 13 -5.91 1.92 -4.53
N ILE A 14 -7.06 2.50 -4.22
CA ILE A 14 -7.86 2.17 -3.05
C ILE A 14 -9.18 1.56 -3.53
N ASP A 15 -9.61 0.52 -2.85
CA ASP A 15 -10.93 -0.07 -2.96
C ASP A 15 -11.55 -0.18 -1.56
N THR A 16 -12.77 0.30 -1.40
CA THR A 16 -13.46 0.33 -0.11
C THR A 16 -14.57 -0.70 -0.13
N THR A 17 -14.28 -1.86 0.45
CA THR A 17 -15.20 -3.00 0.46
C THR A 17 -16.26 -2.89 1.57
N SER A 18 -15.98 -2.12 2.62
CA SER A 18 -16.94 -1.76 3.69
C SER A 18 -16.46 -0.54 4.48
N GLU A 19 -17.29 0.00 5.38
CA GLU A 19 -16.90 1.12 6.25
C GLU A 19 -15.68 0.85 7.14
N LYS A 20 -15.41 -0.43 7.44
CA LYS A 20 -14.32 -0.85 8.35
C LYS A 20 -13.15 -1.49 7.62
N ILE A 21 -13.23 -1.70 6.31
CA ILE A 21 -12.22 -2.40 5.53
C ILE A 21 -11.88 -1.60 4.28
N VAL A 22 -10.59 -1.30 4.13
CA VAL A 22 -10.03 -0.70 2.93
C VAL A 22 -8.99 -1.65 2.36
N GLU A 23 -9.12 -1.99 1.10
CA GLU A 23 -8.09 -2.70 0.35
C GLU A 23 -7.34 -1.71 -0.53
N ALA A 24 -6.03 -1.89 -0.63
CA ALA A 24 -5.20 -1.00 -1.41
C ALA A 24 -4.10 -1.76 -2.14
N THR A 25 -3.77 -1.28 -3.34
CA THR A 25 -2.55 -1.65 -4.04
C THR A 25 -1.65 -0.44 -4.12
N ALA A 26 -0.48 -0.52 -3.49
CA ALA A 26 0.55 0.50 -3.56
C ALA A 26 1.69 0.06 -4.49
N VAL A 27 2.17 0.95 -5.35
CA VAL A 27 3.41 0.74 -6.09
C VAL A 27 4.51 1.51 -5.38
N ILE A 28 5.46 0.78 -4.78
CA ILE A 28 6.62 1.37 -4.10
C ILE A 28 7.79 1.43 -5.08
N GLN A 29 8.32 2.63 -5.29
CA GLN A 29 9.47 2.87 -6.16
C GLN A 29 10.72 3.13 -5.30
N LYS A 30 11.82 2.41 -5.59
CA LYS A 30 13.15 2.66 -5.05
C LYS A 30 14.16 2.66 -6.19
N GLY A 31 14.67 3.84 -6.52
CA GLY A 31 15.51 4.02 -7.70
C GLY A 31 14.79 3.62 -8.99
N LYS A 32 15.36 2.69 -9.77
CA LYS A 32 14.72 2.13 -10.99
C LYS A 32 13.78 0.95 -10.71
N ARG A 33 13.81 0.36 -9.50
CA ARG A 33 12.99 -0.81 -9.14
C ARG A 33 11.63 -0.36 -8.60
N GLY A 34 10.56 -0.94 -9.12
CA GLY A 34 9.20 -0.80 -8.62
C GLY A 34 8.67 -2.16 -8.14
N ARG A 35 7.91 -2.17 -7.03
CA ARG A 35 7.21 -3.36 -6.53
C ARG A 35 5.77 -3.00 -6.16
N GLY A 36 4.82 -3.82 -6.63
CA GLY A 36 3.43 -3.75 -6.16
C GLY A 36 3.29 -4.42 -4.80
N MET A 37 2.48 -3.83 -3.92
CA MET A 37 2.17 -4.33 -2.60
C MET A 37 0.66 -4.24 -2.38
N GLY A 38 0.03 -5.39 -2.15
CA GLY A 38 -1.34 -5.46 -1.67
C GLY A 38 -1.38 -5.18 -0.17
N LEU A 39 -2.33 -4.38 0.26
CA LEU A 39 -2.54 -3.97 1.64
C LEU A 39 -4.02 -4.13 1.97
N ARG A 40 -4.32 -4.57 3.18
CA ARG A 40 -5.64 -4.48 3.79
C ARG A 40 -5.52 -3.65 5.06
N LEU A 41 -6.38 -2.64 5.19
CA LEU A 41 -6.53 -1.84 6.39
C LEU A 41 -7.87 -2.19 7.03
N GLU A 42 -7.82 -2.61 8.29
CA GLU A 42 -8.99 -2.98 9.08
C GLU A 42 -9.11 -2.01 10.26
N ALA A 43 -10.28 -1.40 10.41
CA ALA A 43 -10.59 -0.55 11.55
C ALA A 43 -10.88 -1.43 12.77
N GLU A 44 -10.00 -1.39 13.76
CA GLU A 44 -10.14 -2.07 15.05
C GLU A 44 -10.23 -1.01 16.17
N LYS A 45 -11.44 -0.80 16.71
CA LYS A 45 -11.74 0.25 17.71
C LYS A 45 -11.30 1.63 17.18
N ASP A 46 -10.37 2.29 17.85
CA ASP A 46 -9.85 3.62 17.50
C ASP A 46 -8.53 3.56 16.71
N ARG A 47 -8.22 2.40 16.10
CA ARG A 47 -6.96 2.18 15.38
C ARG A 47 -7.21 1.50 14.05
N TRP A 48 -6.28 1.71 13.13
CA TRP A 48 -6.21 0.96 11.89
C TRP A 48 -5.09 -0.07 11.97
N ARG A 49 -5.42 -1.32 11.68
CA ARG A 49 -4.44 -2.38 11.47
C ARG A 49 -4.18 -2.51 9.98
N CYS A 50 -2.93 -2.34 9.56
CA CYS A 50 -2.52 -2.54 8.18
C CYS A 50 -1.79 -3.87 8.04
N THR A 51 -2.31 -4.76 7.19
CA THR A 51 -1.74 -6.07 6.90
C THR A 51 -1.30 -6.10 5.44
N GLN A 52 -0.08 -6.58 5.17
CA GLN A 52 0.35 -6.83 3.79
C GLN A 52 -0.35 -8.10 3.28
N LEU A 53 -1.02 -8.00 2.14
CA LEU A 53 -1.56 -9.14 1.44
C LEU A 53 -0.42 -9.84 0.70
N LEU A 54 -0.21 -11.13 0.99
CA LEU A 54 0.69 -11.97 0.22
C LEU A 54 -0.01 -12.29 -1.10
N VAL A 55 0.58 -11.82 -2.20
CA VAL A 55 0.19 -12.29 -3.53
C VAL A 55 0.86 -13.64 -3.71
N ALA A 56 0.06 -14.69 -3.91
CA ALA A 56 0.53 -16.05 -4.19
C ALA A 56 1.36 -16.10 -5.48
#